data_AF-A0A969HAL5-F1
#
_entry.id   AF-A0A969HAL5-F1
#
_cell.length_a   1.000
_cell.length_b   1.000
_cell.length_c   1.000
_cell.angle_alpha   90.00
_cell.angle_beta   90.00
_cell.angle_gamma   90.00
#
_symmetry.space_group_name_H-M   'P 1'
#
loop_
_entity.id
_entity.type
_entity.pdbx_description
1 polymer ?
#
loop_
_entity_poly.entity_id
_entity_poly.type
_entity_poly.pdbx_seq_one_letter_code
_entity_poly.pdbx_strand_id
1 'polypeptide(L)'
;MQIQTVTGLVSIENIKVADGHGHVWVSPPKGVKPEFHLALDNPHLIEAELKDFRSAGGDTIIDCQPGGCGRDARMLVKLAETSQLYITAVTGYHLQRYYPAGYWLWSAAEEEAAAYFIEEINGGMRETDGAVPATAIKIGYDGTFKEQNRVLLEAAAEAARQTGAPLLFHTEEGQNVEALPVFLRTGVC
;
A
#
# COMPACT_ATOMS: atom_id res chain seq x y z
N MET A 1 0.24 10.72 19.74
CA MET A 1 -0.20 10.39 18.35
C MET A 1 0.01 8.89 18.14
N GLN A 2 -0.82 8.23 17.36
CA GLN A 2 -0.74 6.78 17.11
C GLN A 2 -0.66 6.49 15.62
N ILE A 3 -0.04 5.37 15.26
CA ILE A 3 0.00 4.81 13.92
C ILE A 3 -0.72 3.47 13.89
N GLN A 4 -1.52 3.23 12.86
CA GLN A 4 -2.12 1.93 12.60
C GLN A 4 -1.06 0.97 12.07
N THR A 5 -0.94 -0.22 12.67
CA THR A 5 -0.15 -1.35 12.16
C THR A 5 -1.09 -2.52 11.90
N VAL A 6 -0.61 -3.55 11.21
CA VAL A 6 -1.39 -4.77 10.97
C VAL A 6 -1.75 -5.52 12.26
N THR A 7 -1.02 -5.28 13.35
CA THR A 7 -1.28 -5.82 14.69
C THR A 7 -1.97 -4.83 15.64
N GLY A 8 -2.46 -3.69 15.13
CA GLY A 8 -3.18 -2.68 15.91
C GLY A 8 -2.44 -1.34 16.06
N LEU A 9 -2.97 -0.46 16.90
CA LEU A 9 -2.44 0.89 17.09
C LEU A 9 -1.15 0.88 17.93
N VAL A 10 -0.15 1.63 17.48
CA VAL A 10 1.14 1.81 18.17
C VAL A 10 1.38 3.30 18.43
N SER A 11 1.93 3.65 19.59
CA SER A 11 2.35 5.02 19.87
C SER A 11 3.54 5.40 18.99
N ILE A 12 3.55 6.59 18.40
CA ILE A 12 4.70 7.07 17.63
C ILE A 12 6.00 7.12 18.45
N GLU A 13 5.90 7.24 19.77
CA GLU A 13 7.05 7.24 20.69
C GLU A 13 7.75 5.87 20.77
N ASN A 14 7.07 4.80 20.34
CA ASN A 14 7.63 3.45 20.29
C ASN A 14 8.35 3.17 18.96
N ILE A 15 8.23 4.05 17.96
CA ILE A 15 8.88 3.93 16.65
C ILE A 15 10.27 4.55 16.73
N LYS A 16 11.32 3.77 16.47
CA LYS A 16 12.72 4.21 16.52
C LYS A 16 13.33 4.30 15.13
N VAL A 17 13.25 3.22 14.36
CA VAL A 17 13.86 3.11 13.03
C VAL A 17 12.86 2.44 12.11
N ALA A 18 12.36 3.23 11.17
CA ALA A 18 11.38 2.81 10.18
C ALA A 18 12.01 2.68 8.79
N ASP A 19 11.79 1.55 8.14
CA ASP A 19 11.84 1.48 6.69
C ASP A 19 10.56 2.10 6.12
N GLY A 20 10.72 3.27 5.48
CA GLY A 20 9.61 4.05 4.95
C GLY A 20 8.99 3.49 3.66
N HIS A 21 9.60 2.47 3.05
CA HIS A 21 9.09 1.86 1.82
C HIS A 21 9.66 0.45 1.63
N GLY A 22 9.02 -0.54 2.24
CA GLY A 22 9.36 -1.94 2.09
C GLY A 22 8.31 -2.75 1.32
N HIS A 23 8.67 -3.99 1.00
CA HIS A 23 7.74 -5.03 0.58
C HIS A 23 8.07 -6.29 1.40
N VAL A 24 7.20 -6.60 2.35
CA VAL A 24 7.32 -7.76 3.24
C VAL A 24 6.72 -8.98 2.58
N TRP A 25 5.58 -8.84 1.92
CA TRP A 25 4.91 -9.94 1.23
C TRP A 25 4.39 -9.53 -0.14
N VAL A 26 4.73 -10.30 -1.17
CA VAL A 26 4.18 -10.13 -2.52
C VAL A 26 3.89 -11.51 -3.09
N SER A 27 2.62 -11.85 -3.23
CA SER A 27 2.19 -13.06 -3.93
C SER A 27 1.50 -12.66 -5.24
N PRO A 28 2.12 -12.88 -6.42
CA PRO A 28 1.58 -12.37 -7.68
C PRO A 28 0.20 -13.00 -7.95
N PRO A 29 -0.81 -12.19 -8.29
CA PRO A 29 -2.14 -12.72 -8.54
C PRO A 29 -2.18 -13.53 -9.84
N LYS A 30 -3.10 -14.50 -9.90
CA LYS A 30 -3.33 -15.29 -11.11
C LYS A 30 -3.76 -14.38 -12.26
N GLY A 31 -3.18 -14.58 -13.44
CA GLY A 31 -3.53 -13.85 -14.66
C GLY A 31 -2.71 -12.59 -14.91
N VAL A 32 -1.73 -12.28 -14.06
CA VAL A 32 -0.67 -11.32 -14.40
C VAL A 32 0.26 -11.96 -15.43
N LYS A 33 0.88 -11.13 -16.27
CA LYS A 33 1.83 -11.64 -17.26
C LYS A 33 3.14 -12.09 -16.58
N PRO A 34 3.79 -13.17 -17.04
CA PRO A 34 5.00 -13.70 -16.40
C PRO A 34 6.12 -12.68 -16.24
N GLU A 35 6.30 -11.75 -17.17
CA GLU A 35 7.33 -10.70 -17.10
C GLU A 35 7.11 -9.67 -15.99
N PHE A 36 5.89 -9.61 -15.42
CA PHE A 36 5.55 -8.73 -14.29
C PHE A 36 5.27 -9.51 -13.01
N HIS A 37 5.61 -10.81 -12.97
CA HIS A 37 5.51 -11.61 -11.75
C HIS A 37 6.63 -11.25 -10.78
N LEU A 38 6.26 -10.52 -9.74
CA LEU A 38 7.09 -10.26 -8.57
C LEU A 38 6.60 -11.17 -7.43
N ALA A 39 7.50 -11.96 -6.86
CA ALA A 39 7.20 -12.88 -5.77
C ALA A 39 8.18 -12.69 -4.61
N LEU A 40 7.62 -12.37 -3.45
CA LEU A 40 8.23 -12.38 -2.14
C LEU A 40 7.27 -13.14 -1.22
N ASP A 41 7.27 -14.47 -1.35
CA ASP A 41 6.24 -15.36 -0.79
C ASP A 41 6.82 -16.56 -0.01
N ASN A 42 8.11 -16.54 0.32
CA ASN A 42 8.73 -17.54 1.19
C ASN A 42 8.74 -17.05 2.65
N PRO A 43 7.82 -17.51 3.52
CA PRO A 43 7.67 -16.96 4.86
C PRO A 43 8.92 -17.16 5.73
N HIS A 44 9.69 -18.23 5.52
CA HIS A 44 10.88 -18.50 6.33
C HIS A 44 12.06 -17.58 5.99
N LEU A 45 12.26 -17.31 4.70
CA LEU A 45 13.31 -16.38 4.26
C LEU A 45 12.95 -14.94 4.65
N ILE A 46 11.68 -14.56 4.47
CA ILE A 46 11.19 -13.23 4.86
C ILE A 46 11.32 -13.04 6.38
N GLU A 47 10.87 -13.99 7.19
CA GLU A 47 11.00 -13.90 8.66
C GLU A 47 12.47 -13.75 9.10
N ALA A 48 13.42 -14.41 8.42
CA ALA A 48 14.84 -14.27 8.72
C ALA A 48 15.33 -12.83 8.46
N GLU A 49 15.03 -12.25 7.29
CA GLU A 49 15.38 -10.87 6.94
C GLU A 49 14.75 -9.85 7.90
N LEU A 50 13.49 -10.06 8.29
CA LEU A 50 12.80 -9.20 9.26
C LEU A 50 13.46 -9.26 10.65
N LYS A 51 13.92 -10.44 11.08
CA LYS A 51 14.66 -10.58 12.34
C LYS A 51 16.05 -9.95 12.27
N ASP A 52 16.72 -10.04 11.12
CA ASP A 52 18.00 -9.36 10.92
C ASP A 52 17.83 -7.84 10.96
N PHE A 53 16.79 -7.30 10.32
CA PHE A 53 16.43 -5.88 10.43
C PHE A 53 16.15 -5.48 11.89
N ARG A 54 15.38 -6.30 12.63
CA ARG A 54 15.12 -6.08 14.06
C ARG A 54 16.40 -6.06 14.89
N SER A 55 17.30 -7.02 14.66
CA SER A 55 18.59 -7.12 15.34
C SER A 55 19.53 -5.95 15.02
N ALA A 56 19.42 -5.37 13.82
CA ALA A 56 20.14 -4.15 13.42
C ALA A 56 19.57 -2.86 14.06
N GLY A 57 18.48 -2.95 14.83
CA GLY A 57 17.84 -1.82 15.51
C GLY A 57 16.59 -1.29 14.80
N GLY A 58 16.20 -1.89 13.68
CA GLY A 58 14.94 -1.66 13.01
C GLY A 58 13.75 -2.06 13.88
N ASP A 59 12.63 -1.34 13.75
CA ASP A 59 11.41 -1.72 14.45
C ASP A 59 10.14 -1.59 13.63
N THR A 60 10.19 -0.85 12.52
CA THR A 60 8.99 -0.54 11.75
C THR A 60 9.24 -0.70 10.26
N ILE A 61 8.29 -1.29 9.54
CA ILE A 61 8.31 -1.37 8.07
C ILE A 61 6.96 -0.94 7.53
N ILE A 62 6.99 -0.05 6.54
CA ILE A 62 5.81 0.30 5.74
C ILE A 62 5.74 -0.64 4.55
N ASP A 63 4.88 -1.67 4.61
CA ASP A 63 4.61 -2.52 3.45
C ASP A 63 3.77 -1.74 2.43
N CYS A 64 4.40 -1.47 1.29
CA CYS A 64 3.86 -0.64 0.22
C CYS A 64 3.15 -1.45 -0.88
N GLN A 65 2.83 -2.72 -0.64
CA GLN A 65 2.11 -3.55 -1.60
C GLN A 65 0.60 -3.31 -1.49
N PRO A 66 -0.09 -2.78 -2.52
CA PRO A 66 -1.53 -2.58 -2.45
C PRO A 66 -2.32 -3.84 -2.83
N GLY A 67 -3.61 -3.83 -2.50
CA GLY A 67 -4.57 -4.87 -2.86
C GLY A 67 -4.62 -5.12 -4.38
N GLY A 68 -4.96 -6.35 -4.77
CA GLY A 68 -5.16 -6.74 -6.17
C GLY A 68 -3.89 -6.98 -6.98
N CYS A 69 -2.71 -6.63 -6.47
CA CYS A 69 -1.42 -6.90 -7.11
C CYS A 69 -0.41 -7.64 -6.20
N GLY A 70 -0.86 -8.24 -5.10
CA GLY A 70 -0.08 -9.25 -4.37
C GLY A 70 0.06 -9.06 -2.86
N ARG A 71 -0.58 -8.04 -2.28
CA ARG A 71 -0.71 -7.88 -0.83
C ARG A 71 -1.41 -9.09 -0.20
N ASP A 72 -0.94 -9.52 0.96
CA ASP A 72 -1.68 -10.40 1.88
C ASP A 72 -1.49 -9.94 3.32
N ALA A 73 -2.42 -9.13 3.82
CA ALA A 73 -2.34 -8.59 5.17
C ALA A 73 -2.38 -9.66 6.29
N ARG A 74 -2.89 -10.88 6.02
CA ARG A 74 -2.86 -11.98 7.01
C ARG A 74 -1.44 -12.49 7.19
N MET A 75 -0.66 -12.54 6.10
CA MET A 75 0.76 -12.84 6.16
C MET A 75 1.54 -11.73 6.85
N LEU A 76 1.19 -10.46 6.60
CA LEU A 76 1.79 -9.34 7.32
C LEU A 76 1.58 -9.42 8.84
N VAL A 77 0.37 -9.78 9.30
CA VAL A 77 0.08 -10.02 10.73
C VAL A 77 1.01 -11.10 11.30
N LYS A 78 1.07 -12.27 10.66
CA LYS A 78 1.91 -13.38 11.11
C LYS A 78 3.40 -13.00 11.16
N LEU A 79 3.88 -12.27 10.17
CA LEU A 79 5.26 -11.84 10.09
C LEU A 79 5.58 -10.73 11.10
N ALA A 80 4.66 -9.82 11.37
CA ALA A 80 4.80 -8.82 12.43
C ALA A 80 4.95 -9.47 13.81
N GLU A 81 4.09 -10.45 14.12
CA GLU A 81 4.13 -11.19 15.40
C GLU A 81 5.43 -11.97 15.59
N THR A 82 5.87 -12.69 14.55
CA THR A 82 7.06 -13.57 14.63
C THR A 82 8.39 -12.83 14.58
N SER A 83 8.44 -11.69 13.89
CA SER A 83 9.64 -10.82 13.82
C SER A 83 9.69 -9.77 14.93
N GLN A 84 8.58 -9.56 15.65
CA GLN A 84 8.41 -8.48 16.63
C GLN A 84 8.64 -7.08 16.05
N LEU A 85 8.29 -6.89 14.77
CA LEU A 85 8.27 -5.61 14.08
C LEU A 85 6.86 -5.03 14.05
N TYR A 86 6.80 -3.70 14.01
CA TYR A 86 5.61 -2.96 13.63
C TYR A 86 5.52 -2.93 12.11
N ILE A 87 4.55 -3.64 11.53
CA ILE A 87 4.36 -3.65 10.07
C ILE A 87 3.07 -2.91 9.75
N THR A 88 3.13 -1.92 8.86
CA THR A 88 1.94 -1.24 8.33
C THR A 88 1.59 -1.79 6.95
N ALA A 89 0.36 -1.56 6.50
CA ALA A 89 -0.08 -1.93 5.17
C ALA A 89 -0.72 -0.73 4.46
N VAL A 90 -0.75 -0.77 3.13
CA VAL A 90 -1.33 0.29 2.30
C VAL A 90 -2.60 -0.19 1.60
N THR A 91 -3.59 0.67 1.45
CA THR A 91 -4.61 0.55 0.40
C THR A 91 -4.11 1.20 -0.90
N GLY A 92 -4.98 1.49 -1.86
CA GLY A 92 -4.64 2.18 -3.09
C GLY A 92 -4.31 1.23 -4.24
N TYR A 93 -3.34 1.61 -5.07
CA TYR A 93 -3.01 0.88 -6.29
C TYR A 93 -1.55 1.05 -6.74
N HIS A 94 -1.10 0.10 -7.56
CA HIS A 94 0.17 0.17 -8.31
C HIS A 94 -0.12 0.36 -9.80
N LEU A 95 0.90 0.31 -10.66
CA LEU A 95 0.75 0.31 -12.12
C LEU A 95 -0.09 -0.88 -12.64
N GLN A 96 -0.88 -0.64 -13.68
CA GLN A 96 -1.83 -1.59 -14.27
C GLN A 96 -1.21 -2.94 -14.63
N ARG A 97 0.05 -2.96 -15.08
CA ARG A 97 0.77 -4.17 -15.48
C ARG A 97 0.94 -5.22 -14.37
N TYR A 98 0.79 -4.84 -13.11
CA TYR A 98 0.86 -5.75 -11.96
C TYR A 98 -0.50 -6.34 -11.55
N TYR A 99 -1.56 -6.07 -12.31
CA TYR A 99 -2.90 -6.57 -12.06
C TYR A 99 -3.32 -7.57 -13.15
N PRO A 100 -4.21 -8.54 -12.82
CA PRO A 100 -4.84 -9.36 -13.83
C PRO A 100 -5.66 -8.53 -14.82
N ALA A 101 -5.76 -8.99 -16.05
CA ALA A 101 -6.61 -8.35 -17.05
C ALA A 101 -8.06 -8.24 -16.55
N GLY A 102 -8.65 -7.05 -16.68
CA GLY A 102 -10.01 -6.77 -16.23
C GLY A 102 -10.17 -6.60 -14.71
N TYR A 103 -9.10 -6.43 -13.95
CA TYR A 103 -9.21 -6.07 -12.53
C TYR A 103 -10.03 -4.78 -12.37
N TRP A 104 -11.09 -4.86 -11.57
CA TRP A 104 -12.19 -3.89 -11.51
C TRP A 104 -11.75 -2.44 -11.31
N LEU A 105 -10.69 -2.22 -10.52
CA LEU A 105 -10.17 -0.88 -10.21
C LEU A 105 -9.73 -0.14 -11.48
N TRP A 106 -9.32 -0.86 -12.53
CA TRP A 106 -8.91 -0.28 -13.81
C TRP A 106 -10.08 0.12 -14.73
N SER A 107 -11.31 0.00 -14.23
CA SER A 107 -12.53 0.46 -14.89
C SER A 107 -13.54 1.08 -13.90
N ALA A 108 -13.13 1.27 -12.64
CA ALA A 108 -13.97 1.79 -11.58
C ALA A 108 -14.22 3.30 -11.77
N ALA A 109 -15.38 3.76 -11.32
CA ALA A 109 -15.63 5.19 -11.14
C ALA A 109 -14.79 5.75 -9.98
N GLU A 110 -14.55 7.06 -10.00
CA GLU A 110 -13.77 7.74 -8.96
C GLU A 110 -14.36 7.48 -7.57
N GLU A 111 -15.68 7.61 -7.42
CA GLU A 111 -16.37 7.46 -6.15
C GLU A 111 -16.30 6.02 -5.62
N GLU A 112 -16.32 5.04 -6.52
CA GLU A 112 -16.21 3.62 -6.17
C GLU A 112 -14.79 3.28 -5.68
N ALA A 113 -13.76 3.81 -6.37
CA ALA A 113 -12.37 3.66 -5.96
C ALA A 113 -12.09 4.38 -4.64
N ALA A 114 -12.60 5.61 -4.47
CA ALA A 114 -12.44 6.37 -3.23
C ALA A 114 -13.12 5.66 -2.06
N ALA A 115 -14.35 5.17 -2.25
CA ALA A 115 -15.08 4.40 -1.24
C ALA A 115 -14.30 3.14 -0.82
N TYR A 116 -13.71 2.42 -1.78
CA TYR A 116 -12.85 1.27 -1.49
C TYR A 116 -11.64 1.65 -0.62
N PHE A 117 -10.91 2.72 -0.97
CA PHE A 117 -9.75 3.14 -0.19
C PHE A 117 -10.13 3.59 1.23
N ILE A 118 -11.23 4.35 1.36
CA ILE A 118 -11.76 4.79 2.66
C ILE A 118 -12.19 3.60 3.50
N GLU A 119 -12.85 2.61 2.90
CA GLU A 119 -13.26 1.38 3.54
C GLU A 119 -12.06 0.61 4.09
N GLU A 120 -10.97 0.47 3.33
CA GLU A 120 -9.79 -0.25 3.83
C GLU A 120 -9.06 0.50 4.96
N ILE A 121 -9.07 1.84 4.94
CA ILE A 121 -8.49 2.65 6.03
C ILE A 121 -9.32 2.57 7.31
N ASN A 122 -10.64 2.69 7.22
CA ASN A 122 -11.51 2.78 8.41
C ASN A 122 -12.10 1.44 8.87
N GLY A 123 -12.35 0.54 7.93
CA GLY A 123 -13.11 -0.69 8.10
C GLY A 123 -12.33 -1.97 7.78
N GLY A 124 -11.07 -1.86 7.33
CA GLY A 124 -10.18 -2.99 7.12
C GLY A 124 -10.06 -3.47 5.68
N MET A 125 -8.90 -4.05 5.37
CA MET A 125 -8.54 -4.55 4.03
C MET A 125 -9.43 -5.72 3.60
N ARG A 126 -9.87 -5.71 2.33
CA ARG A 126 -10.87 -6.67 1.81
C ARG A 126 -10.46 -8.14 1.96
N GLU A 127 -9.18 -8.47 1.77
CA GLU A 127 -8.69 -9.86 1.90
C GLU A 127 -8.66 -10.37 3.35
N THR A 128 -8.89 -9.49 4.32
CA THR A 128 -9.00 -9.79 5.75
C THR A 128 -10.45 -9.73 6.24
N ASP A 129 -11.43 -9.61 5.35
CA ASP A 129 -12.85 -9.39 5.68
C ASP A 129 -13.04 -8.21 6.65
N GLY A 130 -12.24 -7.15 6.49
CA GLY A 130 -12.30 -5.95 7.33
C GLY A 130 -11.57 -6.07 8.69
N ALA A 131 -10.84 -7.15 8.96
CA ALA A 131 -10.19 -7.33 10.25
C ALA A 131 -8.95 -6.45 10.46
N VAL A 132 -8.24 -6.09 9.38
CA VAL A 132 -6.95 -5.38 9.47
C VAL A 132 -7.01 -4.06 8.68
N PRO A 133 -7.04 -2.90 9.35
CA PRO A 133 -7.02 -1.59 8.68
C PRO A 133 -5.70 -1.27 7.99
N ALA A 134 -5.80 -0.60 6.84
CA ALA A 134 -4.65 0.00 6.17
C ALA A 134 -4.23 1.32 6.86
N THR A 135 -2.99 1.73 6.62
CA THR A 135 -2.37 2.89 7.27
C THR A 135 -2.19 4.07 6.32
N ALA A 136 -1.97 3.79 5.04
CA ALA A 136 -1.66 4.79 4.02
C ALA A 136 -2.25 4.36 2.66
N ILE A 137 -2.24 5.28 1.69
CA ILE A 137 -2.78 5.06 0.35
C ILE A 137 -1.62 5.06 -0.64
N LYS A 138 -1.37 3.91 -1.29
CA LYS A 138 -0.37 3.79 -2.35
C LYS A 138 -0.92 4.29 -3.69
N ILE A 139 -0.07 4.98 -4.45
CA ILE A 139 -0.36 5.45 -5.80
C ILE A 139 0.75 4.97 -6.74
N GLY A 140 0.39 4.23 -7.77
CA GLY A 140 1.26 3.92 -8.90
C GLY A 140 1.18 5.01 -9.97
N TYR A 141 2.16 5.91 -10.02
CA TYR A 141 2.20 6.98 -11.02
C TYR A 141 3.17 6.67 -12.15
N ASP A 142 2.64 6.63 -13.38
CA ASP A 142 3.42 6.35 -14.61
C ASP A 142 3.92 7.61 -15.33
N GLY A 143 3.85 8.77 -14.67
CA GLY A 143 4.21 10.06 -15.29
C GLY A 143 3.05 10.75 -16.00
N THR A 144 1.85 10.16 -16.04
CA THR A 144 0.71 10.71 -16.79
C THR A 144 -0.55 10.94 -15.93
N PHE A 145 -1.33 11.96 -16.29
CA PHE A 145 -2.66 12.22 -15.73
C PHE A 145 -3.75 11.91 -16.76
N LYS A 146 -3.69 10.72 -17.37
CA LYS A 146 -4.59 10.32 -18.45
C LYS A 146 -5.46 9.15 -18.01
N GLU A 147 -6.67 9.10 -18.57
CA GLU A 147 -7.57 7.96 -18.46
C GLU A 147 -7.75 7.51 -17.00
N GLN A 148 -7.62 6.20 -16.75
CA GLN A 148 -7.84 5.62 -15.45
C GLN A 148 -6.81 6.04 -14.40
N ASN A 149 -5.58 6.39 -14.79
CA ASN A 149 -4.58 6.90 -13.84
C ASN A 149 -5.06 8.21 -13.20
N ARG A 150 -5.72 9.07 -13.98
CA ARG A 150 -6.32 10.30 -13.44
C ARG A 150 -7.44 9.99 -12.45
N VAL A 151 -8.38 9.12 -12.84
CA VAL A 151 -9.52 8.72 -12.00
C VAL A 151 -9.05 8.15 -10.66
N LEU A 152 -8.07 7.23 -10.69
CA LEU A 152 -7.57 6.61 -9.46
C LEU A 152 -6.74 7.57 -8.61
N LEU A 153 -6.06 8.54 -9.23
CA LEU A 153 -5.36 9.59 -8.50
C LEU A 153 -6.33 10.55 -7.79
N GLU A 154 -7.40 10.98 -8.46
CA GLU A 154 -8.48 11.81 -7.87
C GLU A 154 -9.13 11.05 -6.70
N ALA A 155 -9.46 9.77 -6.89
CA ALA A 155 -10.02 8.90 -5.86
C ALA A 155 -9.10 8.72 -4.63
N ALA A 156 -7.80 8.48 -4.85
CA ALA A 156 -6.83 8.31 -3.77
C ALA A 156 -6.69 9.59 -2.93
N ALA A 157 -6.75 10.73 -3.61
CA ALA A 157 -6.57 12.01 -2.99
C ALA A 157 -7.84 12.44 -2.23
N GLU A 158 -9.04 12.16 -2.76
CA GLU A 158 -10.30 12.31 -2.03
C GLU A 158 -10.36 11.40 -0.78
N ALA A 159 -9.90 10.16 -0.89
CA ALA A 159 -9.79 9.26 0.25
C ALA A 159 -8.82 9.79 1.31
N ALA A 160 -7.67 10.34 0.91
CA ALA A 160 -6.72 10.98 1.82
C ALA A 160 -7.35 12.19 2.53
N ARG A 161 -8.10 13.03 1.81
CA ARG A 161 -8.82 14.18 2.36
C ARG A 161 -9.84 13.78 3.42
N GLN A 162 -10.61 12.73 3.16
CA GLN A 162 -11.65 12.27 4.09
C GLN A 162 -11.11 11.56 5.33
N THR A 163 -10.04 10.78 5.17
CA THR A 163 -9.51 9.93 6.24
C THR A 163 -8.33 10.55 7.00
N GLY A 164 -7.65 11.53 6.40
CA GLY A 164 -6.37 12.03 6.88
C GLY A 164 -5.20 11.06 6.64
N ALA A 165 -5.40 9.97 5.89
CA ALA A 165 -4.35 9.01 5.59
C ALA A 165 -3.28 9.62 4.66
N PRO A 166 -1.99 9.31 4.87
CA PRO A 166 -0.92 9.80 4.00
C PRO A 166 -0.95 9.10 2.64
N LEU A 167 -0.50 9.81 1.61
CA LEU A 167 -0.31 9.31 0.25
C LEU A 167 1.14 8.88 0.02
N LEU A 168 1.34 7.72 -0.62
CA LEU A 168 2.64 7.17 -0.96
C LEU A 168 2.75 6.97 -2.47
N PHE A 169 3.61 7.73 -3.14
CA PHE A 169 3.76 7.68 -4.59
C PHE A 169 4.91 6.76 -5.00
N HIS A 170 4.60 5.74 -5.82
CA HIS A 170 5.55 5.20 -6.78
C HIS A 170 5.60 6.16 -7.97
N THR A 171 6.79 6.54 -8.41
CA THR A 171 6.98 7.28 -9.66
C THR A 171 7.79 6.41 -10.60
N GLU A 172 7.25 6.13 -11.78
CA GLU A 172 7.95 5.35 -12.78
C GLU A 172 9.21 6.10 -13.23
N GLU A 173 10.38 5.58 -12.85
CA GLU A 173 11.70 6.18 -13.16
C GLU A 173 11.84 7.65 -12.71
N GLY A 174 11.03 8.11 -11.75
CA GLY A 174 11.03 9.51 -11.32
C GLY A 174 10.37 10.49 -12.31
N GLN A 175 9.64 9.99 -13.30
CA GLN A 175 9.06 10.80 -14.36
C GLN A 175 7.97 11.75 -13.83
N ASN A 176 8.04 13.01 -14.27
CA ASN A 176 7.00 14.04 -14.08
C ASN A 176 6.58 14.28 -12.61
N VAL A 177 7.48 14.03 -11.66
CA VAL A 177 7.22 14.20 -10.22
C VAL A 177 6.85 15.64 -9.86
N GLU A 178 7.39 16.61 -10.58
CA GLU A 178 7.15 18.04 -10.43
C GLU A 178 5.69 18.45 -10.69
N ALA A 179 4.93 17.63 -11.42
CA ALA A 179 3.53 17.90 -11.68
C ALA A 179 2.59 17.42 -10.57
N LEU A 180 3.03 16.48 -9.71
CA LEU A 180 2.20 15.95 -8.62
C LEU A 180 1.72 17.05 -7.65
N PRO A 181 2.56 17.99 -7.17
CA PRO A 181 2.09 19.05 -6.28
C PRO A 181 1.07 19.98 -6.93
N VAL A 182 1.21 20.24 -8.24
CA VAL A 182 0.25 21.08 -8.98
C VAL A 182 -1.08 20.37 -9.07
N PHE A 183 -1.08 19.09 -9.47
CA PHE A 183 -2.27 18.28 -9.57
C PHE A 183 -3.06 18.27 -8.25
N LEU A 184 -2.38 17.94 -7.14
CA LEU A 184 -2.98 17.90 -5.81
C LEU A 184 -3.60 19.25 -5.44
N ARG A 185 -2.88 20.37 -5.63
CA ARG A 185 -3.40 21.71 -5.31
C ARG A 185 -4.61 22.13 -6.15
N THR A 186 -4.71 21.64 -7.39
CA THR A 186 -5.75 22.08 -8.34
C THR A 186 -7.00 21.21 -8.33
N GLY A 187 -6.98 20.04 -7.70
CA GLY A 187 -8.08 19.08 -7.78
C GLY A 187 -8.38 18.32 -6.49
N VAL A 188 -7.59 18.48 -5.42
CA VAL A 188 -7.76 17.68 -4.21
C VAL A 188 -7.38 18.49 -2.97
N CYS A 189 -8.38 18.82 -2.15
CA CYS A 189 -8.18 19.49 -0.86
C CYS A 189 -7.56 18.58 0.19
#